data_AF-A0A2H3KIN7-F1
#
_entry.id   AF-A0A2H3KIN7-F1
#
_cell.length_a   1.000
_cell.length_b   1.000
_cell.length_c   1.000
_cell.angle_alpha   90.00
_cell.angle_beta   90.00
_cell.angle_gamma   90.00
#
_symmetry.space_group_name_H-M   'P 1'
#
loop_
_entity.id
_entity.type
_entity.pdbx_description
1 polymer ?
#
loop_
_entity_poly.entity_id
_entity_poly.type
_entity_poly.pdbx_seq_one_letter_code
_entity_poly.pdbx_strand_id
1 'polypeptide(L)'
;MCIDCFDKQYYGFASQREFEKFEEVLNLKCKSKKIKILESKNEVESGLIDFRMYFKCDSCKIKFVMSIPDNAWRGYFLTEPNAIEYHEKIKTLDKKKKNGFIIMLILIIFFAIYSRLK
;
A
#
# COMPACT_ATOMS: atom_id res chain seq x y z
N MET A 1 -2.87 14.06 17.36
CA MET A 1 -3.51 12.73 17.33
C MET A 1 -3.96 12.38 18.74
N CYS A 2 -4.99 11.54 18.94
CA CYS A 2 -5.43 11.18 20.30
C CYS A 2 -4.57 10.03 20.87
N ILE A 3 -4.54 9.93 22.20
CA ILE A 3 -3.68 8.97 22.93
C ILE A 3 -3.97 7.49 22.58
N ASP A 4 -5.20 7.19 22.17
CA ASP A 4 -5.61 5.84 21.81
C ASP A 4 -5.26 5.46 20.36
N CYS A 5 -4.90 6.45 19.54
CA CYS A 5 -4.57 6.29 18.14
C CYS A 5 -3.07 6.03 17.91
N PHE A 6 -2.67 5.91 16.65
CA PHE A 6 -1.27 5.89 16.26
C PHE A 6 -0.80 7.32 15.98
N ASP A 7 0.35 7.69 16.54
CA ASP A 7 0.96 9.01 16.31
C ASP A 7 1.80 9.06 15.03
N LYS A 8 2.12 7.88 14.48
CA LYS A 8 2.95 7.71 13.31
C LYS A 8 2.19 6.98 12.21
N GLN A 9 2.39 7.45 10.99
CA GLN A 9 1.99 6.78 9.76
C GLN A 9 3.22 6.11 9.13
N TYR A 10 3.02 4.97 8.49
CA TYR A 10 4.07 4.15 7.89
C TYR A 10 3.81 4.03 6.40
N TYR A 11 4.62 4.66 5.56
CA TYR A 11 4.58 4.48 4.09
C TYR A 11 5.31 3.20 3.64
N GLY A 12 5.99 2.55 4.58
CA GLY A 12 6.83 1.36 4.46
C GLY A 12 7.45 1.07 5.82
N PHE A 13 7.83 -0.19 6.08
CA PHE A 13 8.60 -0.58 7.25
C PHE A 13 10.06 -0.79 6.84
N ALA A 14 11.02 -0.37 7.68
CA ALA A 14 12.43 -0.49 7.30
C ALA A 14 12.92 -1.94 7.32
N SER A 15 12.25 -2.80 8.09
CA SER A 15 12.53 -4.23 8.16
C SER A 15 11.30 -5.03 8.59
N GLN A 16 11.34 -6.34 8.38
CA GLN A 16 10.35 -7.28 8.91
C GLN A 16 10.18 -7.17 10.42
N ARG A 17 11.29 -7.00 11.17
CA ARG A 17 11.26 -6.84 12.62
C ARG A 17 10.51 -5.58 13.07
N GLU A 18 10.60 -4.49 12.31
CA GLU A 18 9.82 -3.28 12.61
C GLU A 18 8.33 -3.49 12.35
N PHE A 19 8.00 -4.20 11.27
CA PHE A 19 6.63 -4.57 10.96
C PHE A 19 6.00 -5.41 12.09
N GLU A 20 6.70 -6.46 12.55
CA GLU A 20 6.22 -7.34 13.63
C GLU A 20 5.97 -6.57 14.93
N LYS A 21 6.90 -5.68 15.33
CA LYS A 21 6.70 -4.81 16.50
C LYS A 21 5.50 -3.89 16.35
N PHE A 22 5.29 -3.35 15.15
CA PHE A 22 4.12 -2.53 14.88
C PHE A 22 2.83 -3.35 14.98
N GLU A 23 2.82 -4.56 14.42
CA GLU A 23 1.68 -5.47 14.43
C GLU A 23 1.31 -5.90 15.86
N GLU A 24 2.30 -6.18 16.71
CA GLU A 24 2.08 -6.44 18.15
C GLU A 24 1.32 -5.28 18.82
N VAL A 25 1.75 -4.03 18.58
CA VAL A 25 1.09 -2.82 19.13
C VAL A 25 -0.32 -2.66 18.57
N LEU A 26 -0.51 -2.90 17.27
CA LEU A 26 -1.83 -2.86 16.63
C LEU A 26 -2.76 -3.90 17.23
N ASN A 27 -2.29 -5.13 17.40
CA ASN A 27 -3.06 -6.21 18.02
C ASN A 27 -3.45 -5.88 19.46
N LEU A 28 -2.56 -5.29 20.26
CA LEU A 28 -2.88 -4.82 21.61
C LEU A 28 -3.96 -3.72 21.61
N LYS A 29 -3.88 -2.75 20.69
CA LYS A 29 -4.88 -1.69 20.53
C LYS A 29 -6.24 -2.22 20.05
N CYS A 30 -6.23 -3.25 19.20
CA CYS A 30 -7.45 -3.94 18.78
C CYS A 30 -8.09 -4.73 19.93
N LYS A 31 -7.29 -5.52 20.67
CA LYS A 31 -7.77 -6.29 21.84
C LYS A 31 -8.35 -5.41 22.94
N SER A 32 -7.76 -4.24 23.16
CA SER A 32 -8.26 -3.24 24.12
C SER A 32 -9.48 -2.45 23.64
N LYS A 33 -10.05 -2.79 22.46
CA LYS A 33 -11.18 -2.10 21.83
C LYS A 33 -10.95 -0.60 21.58
N LYS A 34 -9.69 -0.15 21.53
CA LYS A 34 -9.32 1.23 21.17
C LYS A 34 -9.36 1.45 19.67
N ILE A 35 -9.06 0.39 18.92
CA ILE A 35 -9.10 0.34 17.46
C ILE A 35 -10.04 -0.78 17.06
N LYS A 36 -11.00 -0.49 16.18
CA LYS A 36 -11.89 -1.49 15.56
C LYS A 36 -11.41 -1.84 14.18
N ILE A 37 -11.45 -3.13 13.86
CA ILE A 37 -11.29 -3.62 12.49
C ILE A 37 -12.63 -3.37 11.79
N LEU A 38 -12.57 -2.74 10.61
CA LEU A 38 -13.73 -2.57 9.75
C LEU A 38 -13.69 -3.67 8.69
N GLU A 39 -14.79 -4.40 8.55
CA GLU A 39 -14.93 -5.38 7.47
C GLU A 39 -14.84 -4.67 6.11
N SER A 40 -13.97 -5.16 5.25
CA SER A 40 -13.88 -4.73 3.86
C SER A 40 -15.16 -5.14 3.14
N LYS A 41 -15.99 -4.18 2.71
CA LYS A 41 -17.20 -4.48 1.93
C LYS A 41 -16.92 -4.89 0.48
N ASN A 42 -15.67 -4.81 0.01
CA ASN A 42 -15.36 -4.77 -1.43
C ASN A 42 -14.42 -5.88 -1.88
N GLU A 43 -14.68 -7.14 -1.50
CA GLU A 43 -13.94 -8.29 -2.05
C GLU A 43 -14.29 -8.59 -3.53
N VAL A 44 -15.37 -8.03 -4.08
CA VAL A 44 -15.93 -8.49 -5.37
C VAL A 44 -15.73 -7.52 -6.55
N GLU A 45 -15.45 -6.23 -6.33
CA GLU A 45 -15.65 -5.22 -7.40
C GLU A 45 -14.43 -4.92 -8.29
N SER A 46 -13.26 -5.53 -8.09
CA SER A 46 -12.07 -5.14 -8.87
C SER A 46 -11.12 -6.26 -9.33
N GLY A 47 -11.43 -7.54 -9.10
CA GLY A 47 -10.61 -8.66 -9.59
C GLY A 47 -9.17 -8.70 -9.03
N LEU A 48 -8.87 -7.83 -8.07
CA LEU A 48 -7.65 -7.78 -7.29
C LEU A 48 -8.07 -8.08 -5.87
N ILE A 49 -7.50 -9.13 -5.27
CA ILE A 49 -7.62 -9.36 -3.83
C ILE A 49 -7.03 -8.11 -3.18
N ASP A 50 -7.90 -7.24 -2.69
CA ASP A 50 -7.47 -6.01 -2.07
C ASP A 50 -6.93 -6.39 -0.69
N PHE A 51 -5.61 -6.58 -0.57
CA PHE A 51 -4.91 -6.91 0.68
C PHE A 51 -4.89 -5.71 1.65
N ARG A 52 -6.00 -4.96 1.71
CA ARG A 52 -6.19 -3.78 2.53
C ARG A 52 -7.13 -4.09 3.68
N MET A 53 -6.64 -3.87 4.89
CA MET A 53 -7.44 -3.91 6.10
C MET A 53 -7.71 -2.50 6.58
N TYR A 54 -8.95 -2.25 6.99
CA TYR A 54 -9.40 -0.94 7.45
C TYR A 54 -9.54 -0.97 8.97
N PHE A 55 -9.04 0.07 9.62
CA PHE A 55 -9.08 0.22 11.07
C PHE A 55 -9.70 1.56 11.43
N LYS A 56 -10.41 1.63 12.55
CA LYS A 56 -11.03 2.87 13.05
C LYS A 56 -10.76 3.05 14.53
N CYS A 57 -10.23 4.22 14.87
CA CYS A 57 -10.02 4.65 16.25
C CYS A 57 -11.36 4.95 16.91
N ASP A 58 -11.67 4.31 18.03
CA ASP A 58 -12.97 4.51 18.68
C ASP A 58 -13.09 5.88 19.36
N SER A 59 -11.97 6.46 19.81
CA SER A 59 -11.96 7.75 20.51
C SER A 59 -12.12 8.95 19.56
N CYS A 60 -11.34 9.02 18.48
CA CYS A 60 -11.36 10.17 17.55
C CYS A 60 -11.96 9.86 16.17
N LYS A 61 -12.42 8.62 15.94
CA LYS A 61 -13.05 8.17 14.70
C LYS A 61 -12.19 8.22 13.43
N ILE A 62 -10.90 8.56 13.55
CA ILE A 62 -9.93 8.49 12.45
C ILE A 62 -9.84 7.05 11.93
N LYS A 63 -9.85 6.92 10.60
CA LYS A 63 -9.67 5.64 9.92
C LYS A 63 -8.24 5.50 9.40
N PHE A 64 -7.73 4.29 9.52
CA PHE A 64 -6.44 3.86 9.00
C PHE A 64 -6.63 2.73 8.01
N VAL A 65 -5.69 2.63 7.08
CA VAL A 65 -5.64 1.60 6.05
C VAL A 65 -4.28 0.95 6.15
N MET A 66 -4.29 -0.36 6.32
CA MET A 66 -3.11 -1.20 6.27
C MET A 66 -3.12 -1.96 4.95
N SER A 67 -2.05 -1.90 4.18
CA SER A 67 -1.83 -2.78 3.03
C SER A 67 -0.77 -3.82 3.39
N ILE A 68 -1.07 -5.09 3.16
CA ILE A 68 -0.16 -6.22 3.45
C ILE A 68 0.08 -7.01 2.15
N PRO A 69 1.02 -6.60 1.30
CA PRO A 69 1.42 -7.42 0.15
C PRO A 69 2.18 -8.68 0.62
N ASP A 70 2.45 -9.62 -0.29
CA ASP A 70 3.19 -10.88 0.00
C ASP A 70 4.51 -10.67 0.78
N ASN A 71 5.13 -9.50 0.63
CA ASN A 71 6.21 -9.03 1.50
C ASN A 71 5.68 -7.96 2.47
N ALA A 72 5.15 -8.37 3.62
CA ALA A 72 4.41 -7.51 4.55
C ALA A 72 5.13 -6.20 4.95
N TRP A 73 6.47 -6.23 5.10
CA TRP A 73 7.27 -5.03 5.40
C TRP A 73 7.27 -3.97 4.28
N ARG A 74 6.92 -4.33 3.05
CA ARG A 74 6.69 -3.41 1.93
C ARG A 74 5.27 -2.81 1.93
N GLY A 75 4.43 -3.25 2.86
CA GLY A 75 3.12 -2.69 3.12
C GLY A 75 3.19 -1.28 3.70
N TYR A 76 2.03 -0.69 3.93
CA TYR A 76 1.88 0.63 4.55
C TYR A 76 0.78 0.61 5.60
N PHE A 77 0.86 1.54 6.56
CA PHE A 77 -0.19 1.84 7.53
C PHE A 77 -0.39 3.36 7.60
N LEU A 78 -1.42 3.85 6.91
CA LEU A 78 -1.65 5.28 6.71
C LEU A 78 -3.08 5.64 7.14
N THR A 79 -3.35 6.94 7.34
CA THR A 79 -4.75 7.38 7.42
C THR A 79 -5.43 7.18 6.07
N GLU A 80 -6.75 6.95 6.05
CA GLU A 80 -7.53 6.74 4.82
C GLU A 80 -7.23 7.76 3.69
N PRO A 81 -7.22 9.10 3.91
CA PRO A 81 -6.89 10.05 2.86
C PRO A 81 -5.45 9.88 2.32
N ASN A 82 -4.49 9.67 3.22
CA ASN A 82 -3.09 9.52 2.84
C ASN A 82 -2.84 8.19 2.11
N ALA A 83 -3.60 7.13 2.46
CA ALA A 83 -3.56 5.85 1.78
C ALA A 83 -4.06 5.95 0.33
N ILE A 84 -5.15 6.69 0.11
CA ILE A 84 -5.69 6.94 -1.24
C ILE A 84 -4.64 7.68 -2.07
N GLU A 85 -4.11 8.79 -1.57
CA GLU A 85 -3.10 9.59 -2.27
C GLU A 85 -1.84 8.76 -2.58
N TYR A 86 -1.36 7.98 -1.61
CA TYR A 86 -0.18 7.14 -1.78
C TYR A 86 -0.40 6.06 -2.84
N HIS A 87 -1.58 5.43 -2.85
CA HIS A 87 -1.92 4.41 -3.81
C HIS A 87 -2.04 4.97 -5.24
N GLU A 88 -2.62 6.16 -5.40
CA GLU A 88 -2.64 6.86 -6.69
C GLU A 88 -1.23 7.20 -7.17
N LYS A 89 -0.35 7.68 -6.27
CA LYS A 89 1.06 7.94 -6.58
C LYS A 89 1.76 6.68 -7.08
N ILE A 90 1.62 5.54 -6.41
CA ILE A 90 2.20 4.26 -6.85
C ILE A 90 1.67 3.87 -8.23
N LYS A 91 0.36 3.91 -8.44
CA LYS A 91 -0.27 3.59 -9.74
C LYS A 91 0.27 4.46 -10.88
N THR A 92 0.45 5.76 -10.66
CA THR A 92 0.98 6.65 -11.70
C THR A 92 2.45 6.38 -12.00
N LEU A 93 3.26 6.04 -10.99
CA LEU A 93 4.67 5.67 -11.17
C LEU A 93 4.81 4.36 -11.96
N ASP A 94 3.99 3.36 -11.65
CA ASP A 94 4.01 2.08 -12.36
C ASP A 94 3.58 2.24 -13.82
N LYS A 95 2.56 3.07 -14.08
CA LYS A 95 2.15 3.42 -15.45
C LYS A 95 3.28 4.09 -16.24
N LYS A 96 4.02 5.02 -15.62
CA LYS A 96 5.17 5.70 -16.24
C LYS A 96 6.29 4.71 -16.56
N LYS A 97 6.64 3.81 -15.63
CA LYS A 97 7.67 2.77 -15.84
C LYS A 97 7.30 1.82 -16.99
N LYS A 98 6.04 1.37 -17.03
CA LYS A 98 5.53 0.51 -18.11
C LYS A 98 5.66 1.19 -19.47
N ASN A 99 5.28 2.47 -19.58
CA ASN A 99 5.41 3.22 -20.82
C ASN A 99 6.88 3.39 -21.24
N GLY A 100 7.78 3.68 -20.29
CA GLY A 100 9.21 3.78 -20.58
C GLY A 100 9.81 2.48 -21.13
N PHE A 101 9.44 1.33 -20.55
CA PHE A 101 9.89 0.02 -21.02
C PHE A 101 9.40 -0.29 -22.45
N ILE A 102 8.14 0.06 -22.78
CA ILE A 102 7.60 -0.13 -24.13
C ILE A 102 8.36 0.70 -25.16
N ILE A 103 8.67 1.97 -24.85
CA ILE A 103 9.43 2.85 -25.76
C ILE A 103 10.83 2.27 -26.02
N MET A 104 11.52 1.79 -24.98
CA MET A 104 12.83 1.15 -25.12
C MET A 104 12.77 -0.10 -26.00
N LEU A 105 11.75 -0.94 -25.83
CA LEU A 105 11.53 -2.12 -26.69
C LEU A 105 11.35 -1.75 -28.16
N ILE A 106 10.56 -0.72 -28.44
CA ILE A 106 10.34 -0.22 -29.81
C ILE A 106 11.66 0.23 -30.43
N LEU A 107 12.49 0.98 -29.69
CA LEU A 107 13.80 1.44 -30.17
C LEU A 107 14.74 0.27 -30.48
N ILE A 108 14.78 -0.75 -29.62
CA ILE A 108 15.59 -1.96 -29.85
C ILE A 108 15.14 -2.70 -31.11
N ILE A 109 13.82 -2.85 -31.31
CA ILE A 109 13.26 -3.49 -32.50
C ILE A 109 13.61 -2.69 -33.77
N PHE A 110 13.47 -1.36 -33.74
CA PHE A 110 13.87 -0.50 -34.85
C PHE A 110 15.35 -0.65 -35.19
N PHE A 111 16.22 -0.67 -34.18
CA PHE A 111 17.67 -0.83 -34.37
C PHE A 111 18.03 -2.20 -34.96
N ALA A 112 17.35 -3.26 -34.51
CA ALA A 112 17.54 -4.61 -35.03
C ALA A 112 17.10 -4.73 -36.50
N ILE A 113 15.97 -4.12 -36.87
CA ILE A 113 15.48 -4.08 -38.26
C ILE A 113 16.45 -3.30 -39.16
N TYR A 114 16.88 -2.10 -38.72
CA TYR A 114 17.83 -1.28 -39.47
C TYR A 114 19.16 -2.00 -39.72
N SER A 115 19.67 -2.71 -38.70
CA SER A 115 20.93 -3.46 -38.79
C SER A 115 20.86 -4.69 -39.70
N ARG A 116 19.65 -5.18 -40.04
CA ARG A 116 19.46 -6.29 -40.99
C ARG A 116 19.18 -5.85 -42.43
N LEU A 117 18.70 -4.61 -42.60
CA LEU A 117 18.43 -4.01 -43.92
C LEU A 117 19.68 -3.40 -44.57
N LYS A 118 20.72 -3.14 -43.77
CA LYS A 118 22.03 -2.69 -44.20
C LYS A 118 22.99 -3.87 -44.34
#